data_AF-A0A392Q288-F1
#
_entry.id   AF-A0A392Q288-F1
#
_cell.length_a   1.000
_cell.length_b   1.000
_cell.length_c   1.000
_cell.angle_alpha   90.00
_cell.angle_beta   90.00
_cell.angle_gamma   90.00
#
_symmetry.space_group_name_H-M   'P 1'
#
loop_
_entity.id
_entity.type
_entity.pdbx_description
1 polymer ?
#
loop_
_entity_poly.entity_id
_entity_poly.type
_entity_poly.pdbx_seq_one_letter_code
_entity_poly.pdbx_strand_id
1 'polypeptide(L)'
;GSINVSNILSGKCLAKIRASNSSPMDDKCSCCDSSSGGSCNSRKRKHVSKMRSTVAEALEDITALFYDEDRNEIYTGNRHGLVHVWSN
;
A
#
# COMPACT_ATOMS: atom_id res chain seq x y z
N GLY A 1 10.96 -12.66 -3.77
CA GLY A 1 10.61 -13.07 -2.39
C GLY A 1 9.13 -12.86 -2.12
N SER A 2 8.58 -13.41 -1.03
CA SER A 2 7.18 -13.15 -0.63
C SER A 2 7.07 -12.99 0.88
N ILE A 3 6.20 -12.09 1.33
CA ILE A 3 5.88 -11.85 2.74
C ILE A 3 4.55 -12.55 3.05
N ASN A 4 4.49 -13.31 4.14
CA ASN A 4 3.24 -13.89 4.64
C ASN A 4 2.73 -13.05 5.82
N VAL A 5 1.43 -12.80 5.84
CA VAL A 5 0.73 -12.12 6.93
C VAL A 5 -0.21 -13.11 7.58
N SER A 6 -0.04 -13.35 8.88
CA SER A 6 -0.85 -14.29 9.66
C SER A 6 -1.30 -13.64 10.97
N ASN A 7 -2.38 -14.18 11.54
CA ASN A 7 -2.82 -13.78 12.87
C ASN A 7 -2.00 -14.51 13.93
N ILE A 8 -1.34 -13.76 14.82
CA ILE A 8 -0.41 -14.29 15.84
C ILE A 8 -1.11 -15.29 16.78
N LEU A 9 -2.35 -15.01 17.19
CA LEU A 9 -3.06 -15.82 18.17
C LEU A 9 -3.62 -17.14 17.59
N SER A 10 -3.86 -17.19 16.28
CA SER A 10 -4.52 -18.35 15.64
C SER A 10 -3.65 -19.09 14.63
N GLY A 11 -2.50 -18.53 14.25
CA GLY A 11 -1.63 -19.07 13.21
C GLY A 11 -2.24 -19.04 11.79
N LYS A 12 -3.45 -18.51 11.62
CA LYS A 12 -4.15 -18.52 10.33
C LYS A 12 -3.50 -17.53 9.35
N CYS A 13 -3.22 -18.01 8.15
CA CYS A 13 -2.72 -17.19 7.06
C CYS A 13 -3.84 -16.27 6.54
N LEU A 14 -3.60 -14.96 6.58
CA LEU A 14 -4.56 -13.95 6.16
C LEU A 14 -4.26 -13.49 4.74
N ALA A 15 -2.99 -13.28 4.42
CA ALA A 15 -2.57 -12.82 3.12
C ALA A 15 -1.14 -13.24 2.81
N LYS A 16 -0.84 -13.33 1.51
CA LYS A 16 0.52 -13.59 1.01
C LYS A 16 0.86 -12.55 -0.05
N ILE A 17 1.81 -11.70 0.27
CA ILE A 17 2.30 -10.65 -0.61
C ILE A 17 3.46 -11.23 -1.41
N ARG A 18 3.30 -11.34 -2.72
CA ARG A 18 4.37 -11.77 -3.63
C ARG A 18 5.04 -10.54 -4.22
N ALA A 19 6.37 -10.54 -4.26
CA ALA A 19 7.08 -9.60 -5.11
C ALA A 19 6.86 -10.02 -6.56
N SER A 20 5.86 -9.43 -7.22
CA SER A 20 5.73 -9.53 -8.68
C SER A 20 6.67 -8.49 -9.29
N ASN A 21 7.73 -8.96 -9.95
CA ASN A 21 8.46 -8.13 -10.91
C ASN A 21 7.58 -7.99 -12.14
N SER A 22 6.56 -7.12 -12.09
CA SER A 22 5.79 -6.78 -13.28
C SER A 22 6.58 -5.74 -14.06
N SER A 23 7.41 -6.19 -15.01
CA SER A 23 7.60 -5.39 -16.22
C SER A 23 6.24 -5.24 -16.89
N PRO A 24 5.89 -4.05 -17.43
CA PRO A 24 4.62 -3.88 -18.10
C PRO A 24 4.69 -4.62 -19.44
N MET A 25 4.09 -5.80 -19.51
CA MET A 25 3.85 -6.48 -20.78
C MET A 25 2.37 -6.83 -20.86
N ASP A 26 1.72 -5.96 -21.64
CA ASP A 26 0.55 -6.11 -22.50
C ASP A 26 -0.61 -7.03 -22.12
N ASP A 27 -1.78 -6.42 -22.24
CA ASP A 27 -3.12 -6.98 -22.22
C ASP A 27 -3.26 -8.31 -22.96
N LYS A 28 -3.49 -9.41 -22.23
CA LYS A 28 -4.47 -10.42 -22.68
C LYS A 28 -5.13 -11.14 -21.52
N CYS A 29 -6.39 -10.81 -21.31
CA CYS A 29 -7.29 -11.52 -20.41
C CYS A 29 -7.66 -12.88 -21.03
N SER A 30 -7.43 -13.98 -20.31
CA SER A 30 -7.97 -15.30 -20.64
C SER A 30 -8.96 -15.71 -19.56
N CYS A 31 -10.24 -15.48 -19.83
CA CYS A 31 -11.38 -15.89 -19.02
C CYS A 31 -11.87 -17.28 -19.49
N CYS A 32 -12.28 -18.13 -18.55
CA CYS A 32 -13.14 -19.30 -18.74
C CYS A 32 -13.71 -19.66 -17.34
N ASP A 33 -14.98 -19.96 -17.08
CA ASP A 33 -16.22 -20.25 -17.80
C ASP A 33 -17.39 -19.89 -16.81
N SER A 34 -18.65 -19.64 -17.12
CA SER A 34 -19.53 -20.02 -18.22
C SER A 34 -20.73 -19.06 -18.32
N SER A 35 -21.29 -19.00 -19.53
CA SER A 35 -22.70 -18.73 -19.88
C SER A 35 -23.33 -17.33 -19.65
N SER A 36 -23.59 -16.72 -20.80
CA SER A 36 -24.72 -15.82 -21.15
C SER A 36 -24.76 -14.40 -20.60
N GLY A 37 -24.38 -13.45 -21.47
CA GLY A 37 -25.16 -12.21 -21.66
C GLY A 37 -24.47 -10.91 -21.24
N GLY A 38 -23.86 -10.22 -22.23
CA GLY A 38 -23.95 -8.77 -22.31
C GLY A 38 -22.83 -7.92 -21.70
N SER A 39 -22.17 -7.17 -22.59
CA SER A 39 -21.52 -5.86 -22.39
C SER A 39 -20.50 -5.69 -21.25
N CYS A 40 -19.23 -5.60 -21.66
CA CYS A 40 -18.08 -5.25 -20.83
C CYS A 40 -18.17 -3.80 -20.31
N ASN A 41 -18.43 -3.61 -19.01
CA ASN A 41 -18.44 -2.29 -18.39
C ASN A 41 -17.52 -2.17 -17.18
N SER A 42 -16.42 -1.47 -17.43
CA SER A 42 -15.63 -0.65 -16.49
C SER A 42 -14.96 -1.34 -15.30
N ARG A 43 -13.63 -1.25 -15.35
CA ARG A 43 -12.69 -1.07 -14.25
C ARG A 43 -13.33 -0.50 -12.97
N LYS A 44 -13.85 -1.38 -12.11
CA LYS A 44 -13.81 -1.16 -10.65
C LYS A 44 -12.58 -1.88 -10.13
N ARG A 45 -11.39 -1.42 -10.54
CA ARG A 45 -10.23 -1.49 -9.67
C ARG A 45 -10.64 -0.63 -8.48
N LYS A 46 -11.18 -1.28 -7.43
CA LYS A 46 -11.42 -0.64 -6.14
C LYS A 46 -10.16 0.15 -5.87
N HIS A 47 -10.35 1.46 -5.82
CA HIS A 47 -9.38 2.47 -5.48
C HIS A 47 -8.35 1.84 -4.54
N VAL A 48 -7.18 1.47 -5.08
CA VAL A 48 -5.98 1.50 -4.26
C VAL A 48 -6.01 2.93 -3.79
N SER A 49 -6.40 3.13 -2.54
CA SER A 49 -6.29 4.43 -1.93
C SER A 49 -4.85 4.79 -2.16
N LYS A 50 -4.59 5.73 -3.09
CA LYS A 50 -3.42 6.58 -2.96
C LYS A 50 -3.56 7.05 -1.53
N MET A 51 -2.79 6.45 -0.63
CA MET A 51 -2.72 6.84 0.75
C MET A 51 -2.05 8.21 0.67
N ARG A 52 -2.87 9.21 0.39
CA ARG A 52 -2.46 10.59 0.20
C ARG A 52 -2.28 11.09 1.60
N SER A 53 -1.09 10.86 2.15
CA SER A 53 -0.71 11.61 3.33
C SER A 53 -0.69 13.07 2.93
N THR A 54 -1.60 13.85 3.50
CA THR A 54 -1.52 15.30 3.37
C THR A 54 -0.43 15.82 4.29
N VAL A 55 0.13 16.99 3.99
CA VAL A 55 1.07 17.66 4.90
C VAL A 55 0.41 17.92 6.25
N ALA A 56 -0.89 18.24 6.25
CA ALA A 56 -1.66 18.43 7.48
C ALA A 56 -1.74 17.15 8.33
N GLU A 57 -2.03 16.00 7.73
CA GLU A 57 -2.06 14.70 8.41
C GLU A 57 -0.69 14.28 8.97
N ALA A 58 0.39 14.66 8.26
CA ALA A 58 1.75 14.38 8.68
C ALA A 58 2.21 15.21 9.89
N LEU A 59 1.56 16.34 10.12
CA LEU A 59 1.87 17.27 11.20
C LEU A 59 0.85 17.22 12.35
N GLU A 60 -0.20 16.41 12.21
CA GLU A 60 -1.21 16.23 13.25
C GLU A 60 -0.69 15.31 14.36
N ASP A 61 -0.77 15.77 15.61
CA ASP A 61 -0.46 14.99 16.81
C ASP A 61 0.84 14.18 16.72
N ILE A 62 1.93 14.88 16.42
CA ILE A 62 3.28 14.33 16.41
C ILE A 62 3.64 13.87 17.83
N THR A 63 4.00 12.60 17.96
CA THR A 63 4.42 11.97 19.22
C THR A 63 5.90 11.61 19.24
N ALA A 64 6.55 11.57 18.07
CA ALA A 64 7.97 11.28 17.94
C ALA A 64 8.60 12.14 16.84
N LEU A 65 9.83 12.59 17.08
CA LEU A 65 10.60 13.40 16.15
C LEU A 65 12.07 12.95 16.18
N PHE A 66 12.67 12.77 15.01
CA PHE A 66 14.09 12.45 14.85
C PHE A 66 14.67 13.24 13.68
N TYR A 67 15.89 13.75 13.82
CA TYR A 67 16.61 14.45 12.77
C TYR A 67 17.90 13.68 12.45
N ASP A 68 18.11 13.40 11.17
CA ASP A 68 19.34 12.84 10.63
C ASP A 68 20.19 13.98 10.06
N GLU A 69 21.26 14.35 10.77
CA GLU A 69 22.15 15.44 10.38
C GLU A 69 22.94 15.13 9.10
N ASP A 70 23.31 13.86 8.88
CA ASP A 70 24.09 13.44 7.72
C ASP A 70 23.26 13.51 6.43
N ARG A 71 21.96 13.23 6.54
CA ARG A 71 21.01 13.26 5.41
C ARG A 71 20.27 14.58 5.27
N ASN A 72 20.31 15.43 6.28
CA ASN A 72 19.47 16.61 6.39
C ASN A 72 17.97 16.27 6.25
N GLU A 73 17.54 15.20 6.92
CA GLU A 73 16.18 14.66 6.87
C GLU A 73 15.52 14.67 8.26
N ILE A 74 14.24 15.05 8.31
CA ILE A 74 13.42 14.98 9.51
C ILE A 74 12.46 13.80 9.39
N TYR A 75 12.36 13.00 10.43
CA TYR A 75 11.42 11.90 10.57
C TYR A 75 10.40 12.24 11.66
N THR A 76 9.11 12.24 11.32
CA THR A 76 8.03 12.54 12.26
C THR A 76 7.11 11.33 12.39
N GLY A 77 6.74 10.97 13.62
CA GLY A 77 5.76 9.93 13.92
C GLY A 77 4.55 10.52 14.62
N ASN A 78 3.33 10.11 14.23
CA ASN A 78 2.09 10.61 14.81
C ASN A 78 1.31 9.56 15.63
N ARG A 79 0.30 10.02 16.38
CA ARG A 79 -0.60 9.13 17.16
C ARG A 79 -1.31 8.04 16.35
N HIS A 80 -1.40 8.24 15.03
CA HIS A 80 -2.04 7.30 14.10
C HIS A 80 -1.09 6.17 13.69
N GLY A 81 0.16 6.20 14.16
CA GLY A 81 1.18 5.20 13.85
C GLY A 81 1.78 5.38 12.45
N LEU A 82 1.64 6.56 11.84
CA LEU A 82 2.26 6.91 10.58
C LEU A 82 3.62 7.56 10.82
N VAL A 83 4.56 7.30 9.91
CA VAL A 83 5.87 7.93 9.88
C VAL A 83 6.02 8.70 8.58
N HIS A 84 6.43 9.95 8.68
CA HIS A 84 6.67 10.85 7.55
C HIS A 84 8.14 11.28 7.53
N VAL A 85 8.67 11.47 6.32
CA VAL A 85 10.05 11.87 6.09
C VAL A 85 10.04 13.19 5.33
N TRP A 86 10.81 14.15 5.80
CA TRP A 86 10.95 15.48 5.23
C TRP A 86 12.40 15.68 4.84
N SER A 87 12.65 15.91 3.56
CA SER A 87 13.96 16.23 3.01
C SER A 87 13.92 17.65 2.43
N ASN A 88 15.01 18.40 2.60
CA ASN A 88 15.17 19.71 1.97
C ASN A 88 15.63 19.59 0.51
#